data_AF-A0A3C0T154-F1
#
_entry.id   AF-A0A3C0T154-F1
#
_cell.length_a   1.000
_cell.length_b   1.000
_cell.length_c   1.000
_cell.angle_alpha   90.00
_cell.angle_beta   90.00
_cell.angle_gamma   90.00
#
_symmetry.space_group_name_H-M   'P 1'
#
loop_
_entity.id
_entity.type
_entity.pdbx_description
1 polymer ?
#
loop_
_entity_poly.entity_id
_entity_poly.type
_entity_poly.pdbx_seq_one_letter_code
_entity_poly.pdbx_strand_id
1 'polypeptide(L)'
;MNACSDKKPRRLILILLFSTVIFPFILTAEGITILRHNNRTELLIDTAGILKPENSYIELEIAGEGTIELNNGQESKILRFSAGKKAEKIYLHTDLTRIFPESISITETNKDFDILSARIIYEQQPSSVHPADIGHIIFSNFAENNPEGWNVYSWNLIPEVLIFDTVDYVVQSRLFKRLAFFVEKPGYTGRLVPNEELEGKHGWNAHDYRPEDLAEFFNMAEKTVFPLNREELVLRTLLLDHGIIKTADSKGGFEAGRGAVLSVSRETLPNWRYRFLTHECLHGIFFTDSVYRDEMREAFAELKPEEVEFWKHLLDYRRYDVDNSYLLVNEFMAYSLQQPVEEIDEYFKGFLYKRMIAARPYESDFVENFDRNFPDSFTSAVTKIEKILYSHTGRISGHLANLYPAEVESSFFDLFPRI
;
A
#
# COMPACT_ATOMS: atom_id res chain seq x y z
N MET A 1 -28.62 -3.33 -36.79
CA MET A 1 -28.50 -2.60 -35.51
C MET A 1 -28.52 -3.66 -34.41
N ASN A 2 -27.34 -4.12 -34.00
CA ASN A 2 -27.19 -5.19 -33.01
C ASN A 2 -27.20 -4.57 -31.62
N ALA A 3 -28.13 -5.01 -30.78
CA ALA A 3 -28.18 -4.70 -29.37
C ALA A 3 -27.09 -5.51 -28.64
N CYS A 4 -26.11 -4.81 -28.07
CA CYS A 4 -25.13 -5.40 -27.16
C CYS A 4 -25.79 -5.46 -25.78
N SER A 5 -26.00 -6.67 -25.25
CA SER A 5 -26.55 -6.89 -23.91
C SER A 5 -25.45 -6.78 -22.86
N ASP A 6 -25.55 -5.80 -21.96
CA ASP A 6 -24.79 -5.74 -20.71
C ASP A 6 -25.13 -6.95 -19.83
N LYS A 7 -24.25 -7.96 -19.84
CA LYS A 7 -24.27 -9.04 -18.86
C LYS A 7 -23.35 -8.65 -17.72
N LYS A 8 -23.93 -8.22 -16.59
CA LYS A 8 -23.23 -8.16 -15.30
C LYS A 8 -22.55 -9.51 -15.01
N PRO A 9 -21.33 -9.54 -14.46
CA PRO A 9 -20.67 -10.78 -14.07
C PRO A 9 -21.52 -11.50 -13.01
N ARG A 10 -21.81 -12.79 -13.24
CA ARG A 10 -22.47 -13.65 -12.26
C ARG A 10 -21.45 -14.02 -11.18
N ARG A 11 -21.58 -13.42 -10.00
CA ARG A 11 -20.92 -13.89 -8.77
C ARG A 11 -21.74 -15.05 -8.21
N LEU A 12 -21.18 -16.27 -8.24
CA LEU A 12 -21.72 -17.38 -7.44
C LEU A 12 -21.08 -17.28 -6.05
N ILE A 13 -21.89 -17.22 -4.99
CA ILE A 13 -21.42 -17.04 -3.61
C ILE A 13 -21.80 -18.30 -2.84
N LEU A 14 -20.81 -19.06 -2.38
CA LEU A 14 -20.98 -20.06 -1.33
C LEU A 14 -20.05 -19.71 -0.17
N ILE A 15 -20.62 -19.46 1.01
CA ILE A 15 -19.92 -19.17 2.26
C ILE A 15 -19.81 -20.48 3.03
N LEU A 16 -18.59 -20.93 3.34
CA LEU A 16 -18.37 -22.07 4.22
C LEU A 16 -18.08 -21.55 5.64
N LEU A 17 -18.84 -22.00 6.63
CA LEU A 17 -18.64 -21.71 8.05
C LEU A 17 -17.97 -22.92 8.71
N PHE A 18 -16.78 -22.72 9.29
CA PHE A 18 -16.00 -23.77 9.94
C PHE A 18 -16.40 -23.92 11.42
N SER A 19 -16.49 -25.17 11.91
CA SER A 19 -16.56 -25.48 13.35
C SER A 19 -15.42 -26.43 13.71
N THR A 20 -14.71 -26.13 14.79
CA THR A 20 -13.59 -26.90 15.34
C THR A 20 -13.99 -28.35 15.67
N VAL A 21 -13.63 -29.31 14.81
CA VAL A 21 -13.65 -30.75 15.14
C VAL A 21 -12.36 -31.40 14.63
N ILE A 22 -11.72 -32.16 15.52
CA ILE A 22 -10.42 -32.83 15.36
C ILE A 22 -10.66 -34.20 14.69
N PHE A 23 -10.78 -34.25 13.36
CA PHE A 23 -10.69 -35.48 12.55
C PHE A 23 -10.20 -35.09 11.14
N PRO A 24 -9.53 -35.96 10.37
CA PRO A 24 -9.27 -35.72 8.95
C PRO A 24 -10.62 -35.68 8.22
N PHE A 25 -11.02 -34.49 7.78
CA PHE A 25 -12.19 -34.29 6.91
C PHE A 25 -11.70 -33.98 5.50
N ILE A 26 -12.41 -34.51 4.51
CA ILE A 26 -12.24 -34.17 3.09
C ILE A 26 -13.41 -33.26 2.74
N LEU A 27 -13.13 -32.02 2.34
CA LEU A 27 -14.12 -31.05 1.88
C LEU A 27 -13.79 -30.67 0.44
N THR A 28 -14.76 -30.81 -0.47
CA THR A 28 -14.64 -30.42 -1.87
C THR A 28 -15.55 -29.22 -2.16
N ALA A 29 -14.97 -28.11 -2.58
CA ALA A 29 -15.69 -26.94 -3.07
C ALA A 29 -14.92 -26.30 -4.22
N GLU A 30 -15.59 -26.02 -5.35
CA GLU A 30 -15.03 -25.24 -6.46
C GLU A 30 -13.64 -25.70 -6.97
N GLY A 31 -13.44 -27.02 -7.05
CA GLY A 31 -12.15 -27.58 -7.50
C GLY A 31 -11.05 -27.54 -6.43
N ILE A 32 -11.33 -27.11 -5.20
CA ILE A 32 -10.40 -27.22 -4.07
C ILE A 32 -10.81 -28.37 -3.15
N THR A 33 -9.86 -29.26 -2.85
CA THR A 33 -9.99 -30.28 -1.80
C THR A 33 -9.12 -29.94 -0.62
N ILE A 34 -9.69 -29.83 0.58
CA ILE A 34 -8.95 -29.53 1.80
C ILE A 34 -8.64 -30.82 2.56
N LEU A 35 -7.36 -31.01 2.93
CA LEU A 35 -6.84 -32.10 3.74
C LEU A 35 -6.11 -31.51 4.96
N ARG A 36 -6.54 -31.85 6.19
CA ARG A 36 -5.90 -31.35 7.42
C ARG A 36 -5.15 -32.47 8.13
N HIS A 37 -3.86 -32.27 8.38
CA HIS A 37 -2.93 -33.21 9.00
C HIS A 37 -2.13 -32.51 10.11
N ASN A 38 -2.50 -32.73 11.38
CA ASN A 38 -1.84 -32.09 12.53
C ASN A 38 -1.72 -30.56 12.34
N ASN A 39 -0.49 -30.06 12.15
CA ASN A 39 -0.11 -28.66 11.97
C ASN A 39 0.06 -28.25 10.50
N ARG A 40 -0.42 -29.07 9.56
CA ARG A 40 -0.35 -28.82 8.12
C ARG A 40 -1.75 -28.94 7.53
N THR A 41 -2.13 -27.95 6.73
CA THR A 41 -3.33 -28.01 5.90
C THR A 41 -2.90 -28.02 4.44
N GLU A 42 -3.40 -28.96 3.65
CA GLU A 42 -3.15 -29.07 2.22
C GLU A 42 -4.44 -28.79 1.44
N LEU A 43 -4.34 -27.92 0.45
CA LEU A 43 -5.40 -27.56 -0.50
C LEU A 43 -4.99 -28.15 -1.85
N LEU A 44 -5.64 -29.21 -2.28
CA LEU A 44 -5.45 -29.76 -3.64
C LEU A 44 -6.33 -28.99 -4.62
N ILE A 45 -5.74 -28.52 -5.71
CA ILE A 45 -6.44 -27.75 -6.73
C ILE A 45 -6.65 -28.65 -7.95
N ASP A 46 -7.90 -28.94 -8.25
CA ASP A 46 -8.30 -29.58 -9.49
C ASP A 46 -8.15 -28.57 -10.63
N THR A 47 -7.08 -28.72 -11.41
CA THR A 47 -6.78 -27.90 -12.58
C THR A 47 -7.36 -28.48 -13.87
N ALA A 48 -8.05 -29.64 -13.82
CA ALA A 48 -8.48 -30.36 -15.02
C ALA A 48 -9.52 -29.55 -15.82
N GLY A 49 -9.12 -29.13 -17.04
CA GLY A 49 -9.98 -28.37 -17.95
C GLY A 49 -10.01 -26.86 -17.73
N ILE A 50 -9.19 -26.33 -16.82
CA ILE A 50 -9.03 -24.89 -16.61
C ILE A 50 -8.02 -24.35 -17.61
N LEU A 51 -8.50 -23.58 -18.59
CA LEU A 51 -7.65 -22.68 -19.36
C LEU A 51 -7.05 -21.70 -18.35
N LYS A 52 -5.73 -21.74 -18.12
CA LYS A 52 -4.99 -20.84 -17.21
C LYS A 52 -5.13 -19.39 -17.71
N PRO A 53 -6.09 -18.59 -17.22
CA PRO A 53 -6.18 -17.20 -17.63
C PRO A 53 -5.03 -16.46 -16.93
N GLU A 54 -4.31 -15.63 -17.66
CA GLU A 54 -3.16 -14.86 -17.14
C GLU A 54 -3.51 -13.98 -15.91
N ASN A 55 -4.81 -13.78 -15.64
CA ASN A 55 -5.35 -12.94 -14.57
C ASN A 55 -6.14 -13.72 -13.50
N SER A 56 -5.83 -15.01 -13.29
CA SER A 56 -6.45 -15.78 -12.20
C SER A 56 -5.60 -15.77 -10.94
N TYR A 57 -6.26 -15.76 -9.80
CA TYR A 57 -5.61 -15.78 -8.50
C TYR A 57 -6.40 -16.62 -7.50
N ILE A 58 -5.73 -17.05 -6.44
CA ILE A 58 -6.36 -17.77 -5.33
C ILE A 58 -6.57 -16.76 -4.20
N GLU A 59 -7.81 -16.62 -3.76
CA GLU A 59 -8.16 -15.86 -2.56
C GLU A 59 -8.19 -16.81 -1.37
N LEU A 60 -7.43 -16.50 -0.33
CA LEU A 60 -7.50 -17.19 0.96
C LEU A 60 -7.89 -16.19 2.04
N GLU A 61 -8.83 -16.55 2.89
CA GLU A 61 -9.13 -15.83 4.13
C GLU A 61 -8.53 -16.63 5.28
N ILE A 62 -7.50 -16.08 5.93
CA ILE A 62 -6.61 -16.81 6.81
C ILE A 62 -6.31 -16.02 8.08
N ALA A 63 -6.24 -16.72 9.21
CA ALA A 63 -5.83 -16.18 10.51
C ALA A 63 -4.50 -16.79 10.95
N GLY A 64 -3.78 -16.08 11.82
CA GLY A 64 -2.48 -16.51 12.34
C GLY A 64 -1.33 -16.26 11.36
N GLU A 65 -0.25 -17.02 11.52
CA GLU A 65 0.96 -16.86 10.71
C GLU A 65 1.51 -18.23 10.31
N GLY A 66 2.32 -18.24 9.25
CA GLY A 66 2.91 -19.48 8.78
C GLY A 66 3.53 -19.38 7.40
N THR A 67 3.63 -20.54 6.74
CA THR A 67 4.20 -20.65 5.39
C THR A 67 3.22 -21.30 4.43
N ILE A 68 3.13 -20.77 3.22
CA ILE A 68 2.35 -21.31 2.10
C ILE A 68 3.34 -21.82 1.06
N GLU A 69 3.36 -23.13 0.83
CA GLU A 69 4.06 -23.76 -0.28
C GLU A 69 3.09 -23.98 -1.43
N LEU A 70 3.43 -23.46 -2.60
CA LEU A 70 2.71 -23.61 -3.86
C LEU A 70 3.48 -24.60 -4.71
N ASN A 71 2.83 -25.61 -5.28
CA ASN A 71 3.47 -26.66 -6.06
C ASN A 71 2.67 -26.94 -7.34
N ASN A 72 3.35 -27.07 -8.49
CA ASN A 72 2.73 -27.35 -9.80
C ASN A 72 3.19 -28.69 -10.41
N GLY A 73 3.73 -29.59 -9.59
CA GLY A 73 4.30 -30.88 -10.00
C GLY A 73 5.73 -30.81 -10.53
N GLN A 74 6.21 -29.64 -10.94
CA GLN A 74 7.57 -29.44 -11.49
C GLN A 74 8.47 -28.63 -10.57
N GLU A 75 7.92 -27.62 -9.91
CA GLU A 75 8.62 -26.73 -9.00
C GLU A 75 7.71 -26.34 -7.81
N SER A 76 8.33 -25.83 -6.75
CA SER A 76 7.60 -25.25 -5.62
C SER A 76 8.09 -23.86 -5.25
N LYS A 77 7.17 -23.05 -4.72
CA LYS A 77 7.42 -21.70 -4.22
C LYS A 77 6.87 -21.55 -2.83
N ILE A 78 7.69 -21.03 -1.92
CA ILE A 78 7.32 -20.85 -0.52
C ILE A 78 7.14 -19.36 -0.26
N LEU A 79 5.98 -19.02 0.31
CA LEU A 79 5.64 -17.71 0.82
C LEU A 79 5.51 -17.80 2.34
N ARG A 80 5.87 -16.74 3.05
CA ARG A 80 5.54 -16.52 4.45
C ARG A 80 4.33 -15.60 4.49
N PHE A 81 3.41 -15.87 5.42
CA PHE A 81 2.31 -14.96 5.68
C PHE A 81 2.16 -14.68 7.17
N SER A 82 1.64 -13.50 7.48
CA SER A 82 1.24 -13.11 8.83
C SER A 82 -0.04 -12.31 8.73
N ALA A 83 -1.13 -12.85 9.24
CA ALA A 83 -2.38 -12.12 9.46
C ALA A 83 -2.26 -11.34 10.78
N GLY A 84 -2.90 -10.18 10.86
CA GLY A 84 -2.95 -9.36 12.06
C GLY A 84 -3.90 -9.95 13.11
N LYS A 85 -4.65 -9.08 13.79
CA LYS A 85 -5.54 -9.49 14.89
C LYS A 85 -6.74 -10.33 14.47
N LYS A 86 -7.07 -10.34 13.19
CA LYS A 86 -8.25 -10.98 12.62
C LYS A 86 -7.83 -11.77 11.39
N ALA A 87 -8.70 -12.65 10.94
CA ALA A 87 -8.52 -13.27 9.64
C ALA A 87 -8.48 -12.17 8.56
N GLU A 88 -7.56 -12.33 7.63
CA GLU A 88 -7.32 -11.39 6.55
C GLU A 88 -7.35 -12.11 5.21
N LYS A 89 -7.71 -11.37 4.17
CA LYS A 89 -7.66 -11.88 2.81
C LYS A 89 -6.25 -11.70 2.26
N ILE A 90 -5.71 -12.78 1.72
CA ILE A 90 -4.51 -12.79 0.91
C ILE A 90 -4.85 -13.29 -0.50
N TYR A 91 -4.14 -12.75 -1.48
CA TYR A 91 -4.37 -13.02 -2.89
C TYR A 91 -3.08 -13.58 -3.48
N LEU A 92 -3.13 -14.85 -3.90
CA LEU A 92 -2.00 -15.55 -4.50
C LEU A 92 -2.13 -15.45 -6.01
N HIS A 93 -1.53 -14.41 -6.57
CA HIS A 93 -1.50 -14.21 -8.02
C HIS A 93 -0.27 -14.88 -8.63
N THR A 94 -0.40 -15.29 -9.90
CA THR A 94 0.67 -15.98 -10.63
C THR A 94 1.87 -15.10 -10.97
N ASP A 95 1.73 -13.78 -11.02
CA ASP A 95 2.84 -12.83 -11.25
C ASP A 95 3.78 -12.70 -10.04
N LEU A 96 3.31 -13.01 -8.83
CA LEU A 96 4.15 -13.13 -7.63
C LEU A 96 4.89 -14.46 -7.57
N THR A 97 4.20 -15.53 -7.94
CA THR A 97 4.68 -16.90 -7.69
C THR A 97 5.38 -17.48 -8.92
N ARG A 98 5.12 -16.94 -10.11
CA ARG A 98 5.47 -17.50 -11.44
C ARG A 98 4.87 -18.88 -11.70
N ILE A 99 4.04 -19.39 -10.80
CA ILE A 99 3.43 -20.71 -10.89
C ILE A 99 1.94 -20.64 -10.58
N PHE A 100 1.14 -21.30 -11.41
CA PHE A 100 -0.22 -21.65 -11.04
C PHE A 100 -0.17 -23.02 -10.33
N PRO A 101 -0.49 -23.10 -9.03
CA PRO A 101 -0.33 -24.32 -8.25
C PRO A 101 -1.37 -25.39 -8.63
N GLU A 102 -0.93 -26.65 -8.61
CA GLU A 102 -1.78 -27.85 -8.57
C GLU A 102 -2.06 -28.26 -7.11
N SER A 103 -1.19 -27.88 -6.17
CA SER A 103 -1.45 -27.99 -4.74
C SER A 103 -0.88 -26.81 -3.96
N ILE A 104 -1.53 -26.50 -2.84
CA ILE A 104 -1.07 -25.55 -1.83
C ILE A 104 -0.92 -26.28 -0.51
N SER A 105 0.23 -26.18 0.13
CA SER A 105 0.46 -26.68 1.47
C SER A 105 0.71 -25.52 2.43
N ILE A 106 -0.07 -25.45 3.49
CA ILE A 106 0.01 -24.39 4.49
C ILE A 106 0.46 -25.02 5.80
N THR A 107 1.59 -24.55 6.32
CA THR A 107 2.14 -25.00 7.61
C THR A 107 1.95 -23.87 8.61
N GLU A 108 1.21 -24.14 9.68
CA GLU A 108 0.97 -23.18 10.76
C GLU A 108 2.22 -23.06 11.65
N THR A 109 2.52 -21.85 12.11
CA THR A 109 3.58 -21.63 13.11
C THR A 109 3.02 -21.26 14.47
N ASN A 110 1.71 -21.01 14.59
CA ASN A 110 1.05 -20.70 15.85
C ASN A 110 -0.32 -21.41 16.00
N LYS A 111 -0.85 -21.37 17.24
CA LYS A 111 -2.09 -22.06 17.62
C LYS A 111 -3.36 -21.35 17.18
N ASP A 112 -3.24 -20.08 16.78
CA ASP A 112 -4.37 -19.23 16.37
C ASP A 112 -4.62 -19.32 14.85
N PHE A 113 -3.92 -20.23 14.18
CA PHE A 113 -4.06 -20.46 12.76
C PHE A 113 -5.41 -21.07 12.39
N ASP A 114 -6.07 -20.45 11.41
CA ASP A 114 -7.23 -21.05 10.76
C ASP A 114 -7.38 -20.56 9.32
N ILE A 115 -8.00 -21.39 8.48
CA ILE A 115 -8.38 -21.03 7.11
C ILE A 115 -9.90 -20.93 7.08
N LEU A 116 -10.39 -19.70 6.94
CA LEU A 116 -11.82 -19.40 6.94
C LEU A 116 -12.46 -19.51 5.56
N SER A 117 -11.69 -19.34 4.48
CA SER A 117 -12.15 -19.64 3.13
C SER A 117 -10.97 -19.76 2.15
N ALA A 118 -11.19 -20.52 1.08
CA ALA A 118 -10.27 -20.64 -0.05
C ALA A 118 -11.09 -20.67 -1.34
N ARG A 119 -10.72 -19.85 -2.33
CA ARG A 119 -11.43 -19.71 -3.60
C ARG A 119 -10.47 -19.49 -4.75
N ILE A 120 -10.78 -20.04 -5.93
CA ILE A 120 -10.08 -19.72 -7.17
C ILE A 120 -10.91 -18.67 -7.91
N ILE A 121 -10.30 -17.53 -8.20
CA ILE A 121 -10.93 -16.45 -8.95
C ILE A 121 -10.44 -16.50 -10.40
N TYR A 122 -11.40 -16.66 -11.31
CA TYR A 122 -11.16 -16.62 -12.75
C TYR A 122 -11.67 -15.30 -13.32
N GLU A 123 -10.75 -14.41 -13.69
CA GLU A 123 -11.10 -13.19 -14.40
C GLU A 123 -11.35 -13.50 -15.88
N GLN A 124 -12.61 -13.41 -16.32
CA GLN A 124 -12.98 -13.59 -17.73
C GLN A 124 -12.60 -12.37 -18.60
N GLN A 125 -12.42 -11.22 -17.97
CA GLN A 125 -11.86 -10.01 -18.57
C GLN A 125 -10.85 -9.43 -17.57
N PRO A 126 -9.71 -8.90 -18.03
CA PRO A 126 -8.74 -8.26 -17.14
C PRO A 126 -9.44 -7.16 -16.35
N SER A 127 -9.47 -7.28 -15.02
CA SER A 127 -9.84 -6.14 -14.18
C SER A 127 -8.80 -5.03 -14.36
N SER A 128 -9.24 -3.78 -14.35
CA SER A 128 -8.30 -2.65 -14.30
C SER A 128 -7.67 -2.48 -12.92
N VAL A 129 -8.24 -3.12 -11.89
CA VAL A 129 -7.77 -3.08 -10.50
C VAL A 129 -7.78 -4.48 -9.90
N HIS A 130 -6.66 -4.93 -9.36
CA HIS A 130 -6.54 -6.25 -8.74
C HIS A 130 -6.37 -6.14 -7.23
N PRO A 131 -7.05 -6.96 -6.41
CA PRO A 131 -6.82 -6.93 -4.97
C PRO A 131 -5.43 -7.49 -4.65
N ALA A 132 -4.64 -6.82 -3.83
CA ALA A 132 -3.29 -7.26 -3.52
C ALA A 132 -2.80 -6.81 -2.14
N ASP A 133 -1.87 -7.60 -1.59
CA ASP A 133 -1.05 -7.21 -0.45
C ASP A 133 0.13 -6.32 -0.89
N ILE A 134 0.68 -5.52 0.01
CA ILE A 134 1.88 -4.70 -0.27
C ILE A 134 3.05 -5.59 -0.70
N GLY A 135 3.24 -6.74 -0.04
CA GLY A 135 4.29 -7.67 -0.41
C GLY A 135 4.10 -8.23 -1.81
N HIS A 136 2.87 -8.48 -2.24
CA HIS A 136 2.56 -8.79 -3.64
C HIS A 136 3.07 -7.69 -4.57
N ILE A 137 2.73 -6.44 -4.32
CA ILE A 137 3.09 -5.29 -5.17
C ILE A 137 4.61 -5.10 -5.23
N ILE A 138 5.31 -5.34 -4.12
CA ILE A 138 6.77 -5.19 -4.04
C ILE A 138 7.49 -6.32 -4.77
N PHE A 139 7.08 -7.57 -4.56
CA PHE A 139 7.84 -8.75 -4.99
C PHE A 139 7.32 -9.39 -6.28
N SER A 140 6.13 -9.01 -6.76
CA SER A 140 5.64 -9.49 -8.06
C SER A 140 6.55 -9.04 -9.18
N ASN A 141 6.56 -9.78 -10.29
CA ASN A 141 7.07 -9.22 -11.52
C ASN A 141 6.08 -8.15 -12.00
N PHE A 142 6.61 -6.99 -12.42
CA PHE A 142 5.78 -6.08 -13.20
C PHE A 142 5.28 -6.84 -14.42
N ALA A 143 4.00 -6.72 -14.76
CA ALA A 143 3.48 -7.35 -15.96
C ALA A 143 4.22 -6.76 -17.16
N GLU A 144 5.25 -7.45 -17.66
CA GLU A 144 6.12 -7.00 -18.76
C GLU A 144 5.31 -6.65 -20.02
N ASN A 145 4.05 -7.11 -20.08
CA ASN A 145 3.11 -6.93 -21.18
C ASN A 145 1.97 -5.94 -20.89
N ASN A 146 2.01 -5.13 -19.83
CA ASN A 146 1.01 -4.07 -19.65
C ASN A 146 1.37 -2.85 -20.53
N PRO A 147 0.63 -2.60 -21.63
CA PRO A 147 0.98 -1.56 -22.59
C PRO A 147 0.86 -0.14 -22.03
N GLU A 148 0.11 0.04 -20.93
CA GLU A 148 -0.01 1.33 -20.26
C GLU A 148 1.24 1.65 -19.42
N GLY A 149 1.98 0.63 -18.96
CA GLY A 149 3.15 0.83 -18.11
C GLY A 149 2.83 1.07 -16.64
N TRP A 150 1.59 0.78 -16.20
CA TRP A 150 1.23 0.74 -14.77
C TRP A 150 0.20 -0.35 -14.47
N ASN A 151 0.27 -0.92 -13.27
CA ASN A 151 -0.78 -1.76 -12.69
C ASN A 151 -1.48 -0.99 -11.56
N VAL A 152 -2.76 -1.26 -11.34
CA VAL A 152 -3.51 -0.68 -10.21
C VAL A 152 -3.96 -1.81 -9.29
N TYR A 153 -3.71 -1.63 -8.00
CA TYR A 153 -4.07 -2.60 -6.99
C TYR A 153 -5.03 -1.99 -5.96
N SER A 154 -6.00 -2.78 -5.49
CA SER A 154 -6.80 -2.46 -4.31
C SER A 154 -6.13 -3.11 -3.11
N TRP A 155 -5.72 -2.31 -2.13
CA TRP A 155 -4.96 -2.82 -0.99
C TRP A 155 -5.83 -3.74 -0.12
N ASN A 156 -5.37 -4.96 0.13
CA ASN A 156 -6.14 -5.95 0.87
C ASN A 156 -6.53 -5.53 2.30
N LEU A 157 -5.68 -4.75 2.98
CA LEU A 157 -5.95 -4.26 4.33
C LEU A 157 -7.00 -3.15 4.33
N ILE A 158 -6.98 -2.28 3.32
CA ILE A 158 -7.93 -1.17 3.15
C ILE A 158 -8.34 -1.11 1.67
N PRO A 159 -9.37 -1.87 1.26
CA PRO A 159 -9.73 -2.02 -0.16
C PRO A 159 -10.09 -0.73 -0.89
N GLU A 160 -10.46 0.32 -0.16
CA GLU A 160 -10.70 1.66 -0.68
C GLU A 160 -9.43 2.42 -1.07
N VAL A 161 -8.24 1.93 -0.71
CA VAL A 161 -6.94 2.48 -1.13
C VAL A 161 -6.51 1.82 -2.44
N LEU A 162 -6.33 2.64 -3.48
CA LEU A 162 -5.77 2.21 -4.76
C LEU A 162 -4.28 2.52 -4.82
N ILE A 163 -3.46 1.54 -5.18
CA ILE A 163 -2.01 1.65 -5.32
C ILE A 163 -1.64 1.52 -6.80
N PHE A 164 -1.08 2.57 -7.36
CA PHE A 164 -0.52 2.58 -8.71
C PHE A 164 0.94 2.15 -8.65
N ASP A 165 1.24 1.01 -9.26
CA ASP A 165 2.60 0.52 -9.46
C ASP A 165 3.02 0.85 -10.89
N THR A 166 3.96 1.76 -11.08
CA THR A 166 4.39 2.22 -12.41
C THR A 166 5.73 1.62 -12.79
N VAL A 167 5.94 1.39 -14.09
CA VAL A 167 7.21 0.84 -14.60
C VAL A 167 8.39 1.80 -14.37
N ASP A 168 8.17 3.11 -14.47
CA ASP A 168 9.19 4.13 -14.30
C ASP A 168 8.59 5.48 -13.84
N TYR A 169 9.47 6.46 -13.57
CA TYR A 169 9.05 7.81 -13.17
C TYR A 169 8.43 8.62 -14.31
N VAL A 170 8.72 8.27 -15.58
CA VAL A 170 8.13 8.96 -16.74
C VAL A 170 6.63 8.67 -16.79
N VAL A 171 6.25 7.42 -16.59
CA VAL A 171 4.85 6.98 -16.52
C VAL A 171 4.15 7.56 -15.29
N GLN A 172 4.78 7.49 -14.11
CA GLN A 172 4.22 8.08 -12.88
C GLN A 172 3.95 9.58 -13.05
N SER A 173 4.87 10.30 -13.69
CA SER A 173 4.76 11.74 -13.93
C SER A 173 3.58 12.11 -14.83
N ARG A 174 3.20 11.27 -15.81
CA ARG A 174 2.02 11.51 -16.66
C ARG A 174 0.71 11.45 -15.88
N LEU A 175 0.64 10.58 -14.87
CA LEU A 175 -0.50 10.44 -13.97
C LEU A 175 -0.54 11.56 -12.92
N PHE A 176 0.59 11.83 -12.26
CA PHE A 176 0.58 12.53 -10.97
C PHE A 176 1.36 13.83 -10.91
N LYS A 177 2.17 14.21 -11.92
CA LYS A 177 3.01 15.43 -11.81
C LYS A 177 2.18 16.69 -11.66
N ARG A 178 1.15 16.89 -12.49
CA ARG A 178 0.29 18.08 -12.38
C ARG A 178 -0.49 18.10 -11.06
N LEU A 179 -0.90 16.93 -10.59
CA LEU A 179 -1.58 16.78 -9.30
C LEU A 179 -0.66 17.14 -8.12
N ALA A 180 0.57 16.62 -8.08
CA ALA A 180 1.56 16.96 -7.05
C ALA A 180 1.81 18.47 -6.95
N PHE A 181 1.89 19.15 -8.11
CA PHE A 181 2.04 20.60 -8.13
C PHE A 181 0.78 21.33 -7.65
N PHE A 182 -0.40 20.80 -7.96
CA PHE A 182 -1.67 21.36 -7.52
C PHE A 182 -1.92 21.20 -6.01
N VAL A 183 -1.50 20.08 -5.41
CA VAL A 183 -1.78 19.78 -4.00
C VAL A 183 -0.67 20.30 -3.09
N GLU A 184 0.58 19.99 -3.39
CA GLU A 184 1.66 20.04 -2.38
C GLU A 184 2.74 21.07 -2.66
N LYS A 185 3.01 21.43 -3.93
CA LYS A 185 4.19 22.26 -4.25
C LYS A 185 3.94 23.74 -3.90
N PRO A 186 4.74 24.33 -2.99
CA PRO A 186 4.62 25.74 -2.64
C PRO A 186 4.69 26.66 -3.87
N GLY A 187 3.78 27.62 -3.94
CA GLY A 187 3.64 28.54 -5.07
C GLY A 187 2.80 28.01 -6.25
N TYR A 188 2.34 26.76 -6.20
CA TYR A 188 1.48 26.15 -7.22
C TYR A 188 0.13 25.66 -6.67
N THR A 189 0.00 25.49 -5.36
CA THR A 189 -1.20 24.95 -4.72
C THR A 189 -2.50 25.60 -5.23
N GLY A 190 -3.47 24.79 -5.60
CA GLY A 190 -4.77 25.23 -6.13
C GLY A 190 -4.74 25.75 -7.57
N ARG A 191 -3.59 25.78 -8.25
CA ARG A 191 -3.44 26.20 -9.65
C ARG A 191 -3.09 25.02 -10.55
N LEU A 192 -3.88 24.81 -11.59
CA LEU A 192 -3.53 23.87 -12.67
C LEU A 192 -2.45 24.47 -13.56
N VAL A 193 -1.42 23.69 -13.83
CA VAL A 193 -0.25 24.12 -14.60
C VAL A 193 -0.03 23.19 -15.79
N PRO A 194 0.15 23.72 -17.01
CA PRO A 194 0.34 22.91 -18.20
C PRO A 194 1.73 22.23 -18.21
N ASN A 195 1.88 21.17 -19.02
CA ASN A 195 3.10 20.36 -19.00
C ASN A 195 4.34 21.14 -19.43
N GLU A 196 4.19 22.11 -20.32
CA GLU A 196 5.25 22.98 -20.83
C GLU A 196 5.86 23.82 -19.71
N GLU A 197 5.04 24.31 -18.76
CA GLU A 197 5.52 25.07 -17.61
C GLU A 197 6.19 24.15 -16.56
N LEU A 198 5.83 22.86 -16.55
CA LEU A 198 6.42 21.85 -15.68
C LEU A 198 7.58 21.08 -16.33
N GLU A 199 8.05 21.51 -17.50
CA GLU A 199 9.17 20.86 -18.18
C GLU A 199 10.46 20.99 -17.34
N GLY A 200 11.23 19.90 -17.24
CA GLY A 200 12.45 19.85 -16.42
C GLY A 200 12.24 19.93 -14.91
N LYS A 201 11.00 20.09 -14.43
CA LYS A 201 10.69 20.05 -12.99
C LYS A 201 10.45 18.61 -12.55
N HIS A 202 11.12 18.22 -11.47
CA HIS A 202 10.92 16.92 -10.85
C HIS A 202 9.62 16.90 -10.03
N GLY A 203 8.87 15.80 -10.13
CA GLY A 203 7.76 15.50 -9.24
C GLY A 203 8.25 15.02 -7.87
N TRP A 204 7.48 14.14 -7.25
CA TRP A 204 7.92 13.34 -6.12
C TRP A 204 8.21 11.90 -6.58
N ASN A 205 8.89 11.12 -5.74
CA ASN A 205 9.27 9.74 -6.09
C ASN A 205 8.15 8.72 -5.78
N ALA A 206 7.21 9.15 -4.96
CA ALA A 206 6.00 8.45 -4.60
C ALA A 206 4.93 9.53 -4.35
N HIS A 207 3.67 9.13 -4.33
CA HIS A 207 2.58 10.07 -4.17
C HIS A 207 1.45 9.45 -3.35
N ASP A 208 0.82 10.27 -2.52
CA ASP A 208 -0.40 9.97 -1.79
C ASP A 208 -1.42 11.10 -1.99
N TYR A 209 -2.67 10.73 -2.28
CA TYR A 209 -3.75 11.70 -2.46
C TYR A 209 -5.03 11.24 -1.77
N ARG A 210 -5.57 12.12 -0.93
CA ARG A 210 -6.90 11.95 -0.32
C ARG A 210 -8.02 12.36 -1.29
N PRO A 211 -9.25 11.87 -1.08
CA PRO A 211 -10.41 12.15 -1.92
C PRO A 211 -10.68 13.64 -2.19
N GLU A 212 -10.48 14.50 -1.20
CA GLU A 212 -10.75 15.93 -1.28
C GLU A 212 -9.87 16.60 -2.33
N ASP A 213 -8.57 16.34 -2.29
CA ASP A 213 -7.60 16.98 -3.19
C ASP A 213 -7.81 16.51 -4.64
N LEU A 214 -8.17 15.23 -4.83
CA LEU A 214 -8.53 14.66 -6.12
C LEU A 214 -9.79 15.31 -6.70
N ALA A 215 -10.85 15.45 -5.90
CA ALA A 215 -12.08 16.10 -6.32
C ALA A 215 -11.84 17.57 -6.68
N GLU A 216 -11.05 18.30 -5.88
CA GLU A 216 -10.67 19.69 -6.13
C GLU A 216 -9.88 19.86 -7.44
N PHE A 217 -8.93 18.96 -7.72
CA PHE A 217 -8.17 18.97 -8.98
C PHE A 217 -9.08 18.87 -10.21
N PHE A 218 -9.98 17.87 -10.23
CA PHE A 218 -10.88 17.68 -11.38
C PHE A 218 -11.94 18.78 -11.47
N ASN A 219 -12.43 19.29 -10.34
CA ASN A 219 -13.31 20.46 -10.32
C ASN A 219 -12.63 21.70 -10.88
N MET A 220 -11.36 21.93 -10.54
CA MET A 220 -10.59 23.03 -11.09
C MET A 220 -10.42 22.86 -12.60
N ALA A 221 -10.21 21.63 -13.07
CA ALA A 221 -10.05 21.35 -14.49
C ALA A 221 -11.34 21.65 -15.27
N GLU A 222 -12.51 21.25 -14.75
CA GLU A 222 -13.80 21.59 -15.35
C GLU A 222 -14.08 23.09 -15.31
N LYS A 223 -13.86 23.73 -14.15
CA LYS A 223 -14.11 25.18 -13.95
C LYS A 223 -13.28 26.05 -14.90
N THR A 224 -12.04 25.65 -15.17
CA THR A 224 -11.10 26.41 -16.01
C THR A 224 -11.02 25.90 -17.44
N VAL A 225 -11.81 24.88 -17.79
CA VAL A 225 -11.78 24.19 -19.10
C VAL A 225 -10.35 23.73 -19.44
N PHE A 226 -9.63 23.28 -18.43
CA PHE A 226 -8.24 22.87 -18.55
C PHE A 226 -8.15 21.49 -19.21
N PRO A 227 -7.32 21.31 -20.25
CA PRO A 227 -7.20 20.04 -20.93
C PRO A 227 -6.46 19.00 -20.08
N LEU A 228 -7.20 17.99 -19.64
CA LEU A 228 -6.64 16.78 -19.02
C LEU A 228 -5.95 15.91 -20.08
N ASN A 229 -4.88 15.23 -19.68
CA ASN A 229 -4.21 14.25 -20.55
C ASN A 229 -4.95 12.89 -20.49
N ARG A 230 -4.47 11.91 -21.26
CA ARG A 230 -5.09 10.58 -21.31
C ARG A 230 -5.07 9.90 -19.94
N GLU A 231 -3.93 9.94 -19.27
CA GLU A 231 -3.68 9.27 -17.99
C GLU A 231 -4.54 9.85 -16.86
N GLU A 232 -4.73 11.16 -16.81
CA GLU A 232 -5.60 11.84 -15.84
C GLU A 232 -7.08 11.53 -16.10
N LEU A 233 -7.49 11.34 -17.36
CA LEU A 233 -8.84 10.89 -17.70
C LEU A 233 -9.08 9.44 -17.25
N VAL A 234 -8.06 8.58 -17.41
CA VAL A 234 -8.09 7.20 -16.87
C VAL A 234 -8.16 7.23 -15.35
N LEU A 235 -7.31 8.04 -14.70
CA LEU A 235 -7.33 8.24 -13.25
C LEU A 235 -8.73 8.65 -12.79
N ARG A 236 -9.31 9.72 -13.37
CA ARG A 236 -10.67 10.17 -13.01
C ARG A 236 -11.72 9.07 -13.12
N THR A 237 -11.64 8.24 -14.17
CA THR A 237 -12.57 7.13 -14.38
C THR A 237 -12.43 6.08 -13.26
N LEU A 238 -11.20 5.67 -12.95
CA LEU A 238 -10.93 4.74 -11.85
C LEU A 238 -11.42 5.28 -10.50
N LEU A 239 -11.23 6.58 -10.22
CA LEU A 239 -11.67 7.19 -8.97
C LEU A 239 -13.20 7.20 -8.83
N LEU A 240 -13.92 7.42 -9.92
CA LEU A 240 -15.39 7.35 -9.94
C LEU A 240 -15.88 5.91 -9.78
N ASP A 241 -15.29 4.98 -10.51
CA ASP A 241 -15.68 3.56 -10.49
C ASP A 241 -15.47 2.93 -9.10
N HIS A 242 -14.44 3.37 -8.38
CA HIS A 242 -14.12 2.92 -7.03
C HIS A 242 -14.69 3.83 -5.92
N GLY A 243 -15.41 4.89 -6.27
CA GLY A 243 -16.06 5.78 -5.32
C GLY A 243 -15.10 6.58 -4.44
N ILE A 244 -13.84 6.78 -4.88
CA ILE A 244 -12.86 7.67 -4.25
C ILE A 244 -13.25 9.12 -4.49
N ILE A 245 -13.78 9.43 -5.66
CA ILE A 245 -14.54 10.66 -5.90
C ILE A 245 -15.93 10.29 -6.42
N LYS A 246 -16.89 11.19 -6.28
CA LYS A 246 -18.26 11.00 -6.76
C LYS A 246 -18.73 12.21 -7.56
N THR A 247 -19.71 12.02 -8.43
CA THR A 247 -20.41 13.13 -9.10
C THR A 247 -21.33 13.83 -8.10
N ALA A 248 -21.25 15.16 -8.01
CA ALA A 248 -22.08 15.92 -7.09
C ALA A 248 -23.57 15.95 -7.53
N ASP A 249 -24.49 15.67 -6.60
CA ASP A 249 -25.92 15.45 -6.87
C ASP A 249 -26.68 16.66 -7.45
N SER A 250 -26.21 17.90 -7.23
CA SER A 250 -27.06 19.09 -7.42
C SER A 250 -26.47 20.23 -8.25
N LYS A 251 -25.18 20.20 -8.60
CA LYS A 251 -24.53 21.32 -9.32
C LYS A 251 -23.54 20.92 -10.42
N GLY A 252 -23.39 19.63 -10.71
CA GLY A 252 -22.26 19.14 -11.52
C GLY A 252 -20.93 19.23 -10.74
N GLY A 253 -19.88 18.68 -11.32
CA GLY A 253 -18.57 18.54 -10.67
C GLY A 253 -18.45 17.30 -9.78
N PHE A 254 -17.39 17.27 -8.98
CA PHE A 254 -16.95 16.14 -8.17
C PHE A 254 -16.97 16.47 -6.68
N GLU A 255 -17.30 15.49 -5.85
CA GLU A 255 -17.18 15.53 -4.39
C GLU A 255 -16.26 14.40 -3.90
N ALA A 256 -15.69 14.60 -2.72
CA ALA A 256 -14.87 13.60 -2.04
C ALA A 256 -15.70 12.35 -1.73
N GLY A 257 -15.18 11.19 -2.12
CA GLY A 257 -15.73 9.89 -1.80
C GLY A 257 -15.05 9.27 -0.57
N ARG A 258 -14.66 7.99 -0.67
CA ARG A 258 -13.90 7.29 0.38
C ARG A 258 -12.73 6.54 -0.25
N GLY A 259 -11.58 6.54 0.42
CA GLY A 259 -10.39 5.85 -0.04
C GLY A 259 -9.18 6.75 -0.10
N ALA A 260 -8.17 6.31 -0.86
CA ALA A 260 -6.97 7.09 -1.17
C ALA A 260 -6.35 6.59 -2.47
N VAL A 261 -5.48 7.39 -3.08
CA VAL A 261 -4.65 7.00 -4.21
C VAL A 261 -3.20 7.10 -3.80
N LEU A 262 -2.48 5.99 -3.94
CA LEU A 262 -1.05 5.92 -3.66
C LEU A 262 -0.32 5.56 -4.96
N SER A 263 0.95 5.91 -5.07
CA SER A 263 1.76 5.44 -6.19
C SER A 263 3.22 5.22 -5.83
N VAL A 264 3.82 4.24 -6.51
CA VAL A 264 5.24 3.92 -6.41
C VAL A 264 5.79 3.54 -7.79
N SER A 265 7.05 3.87 -8.05
CA SER A 265 7.75 3.55 -9.30
C SER A 265 8.73 2.39 -9.12
N ARG A 266 8.75 1.46 -10.09
CA ARG A 266 9.69 0.34 -10.21
C ARG A 266 11.11 0.77 -10.58
N GLU A 267 11.30 2.01 -11.06
CA GLU A 267 12.63 2.61 -11.26
C GLU A 267 13.34 2.89 -9.91
N THR A 268 12.58 2.96 -8.81
CA THR A 268 13.12 3.03 -7.45
C THR A 268 13.84 1.74 -7.09
N LEU A 269 15.04 1.85 -6.50
CA LEU A 269 15.76 0.69 -5.98
C LEU A 269 14.88 -0.14 -5.00
N PRO A 270 14.94 -1.48 -5.02
CA PRO A 270 13.96 -2.34 -4.34
C PRO A 270 13.73 -2.04 -2.85
N ASN A 271 14.79 -1.79 -2.09
CA ASN A 271 14.70 -1.48 -0.66
C ASN A 271 14.04 -0.11 -0.40
N TRP A 272 14.40 0.90 -1.20
CA TRP A 272 13.76 2.22 -1.15
C TRP A 272 12.30 2.16 -1.59
N ARG A 273 11.98 1.30 -2.57
CA ARG A 273 10.62 1.07 -3.03
C ARG A 273 9.73 0.51 -1.92
N TYR A 274 10.23 -0.46 -1.16
CA TYR A 274 9.51 -0.99 0.01
C TYR A 274 9.25 0.10 1.06
N ARG A 275 10.28 0.91 1.38
CA ARG A 275 10.14 1.99 2.36
C ARG A 275 9.18 3.07 1.91
N PHE A 276 9.27 3.52 0.65
CA PHE A 276 8.34 4.49 0.08
C PHE A 276 6.93 3.94 0.06
N LEU A 277 6.70 2.71 -0.44
CA LEU A 277 5.35 2.16 -0.43
C LEU A 277 4.78 2.00 0.98
N THR A 278 5.61 1.62 1.97
CA THR A 278 5.20 1.59 3.38
C THR A 278 4.81 2.98 3.87
N HIS A 279 5.61 4.01 3.56
CA HIS A 279 5.31 5.42 3.84
C HIS A 279 3.97 5.85 3.23
N GLU A 280 3.77 5.62 1.94
CA GLU A 280 2.52 5.98 1.26
C GLU A 280 1.32 5.21 1.85
N CYS A 281 1.48 3.93 2.19
CA CYS A 281 0.39 3.13 2.77
C CYS A 281 -0.02 3.64 4.15
N LEU A 282 0.91 4.19 4.93
CA LEU A 282 0.61 4.86 6.19
C LEU A 282 -0.28 6.09 5.97
N HIS A 283 -0.02 6.89 4.94
CA HIS A 283 -0.95 7.96 4.53
C HIS A 283 -2.32 7.42 4.13
N GLY A 284 -2.35 6.29 3.41
CA GLY A 284 -3.60 5.57 3.08
C GLY A 284 -4.44 5.24 4.31
N ILE A 285 -3.82 4.73 5.39
CA ILE A 285 -4.51 4.49 6.67
C ILE A 285 -4.99 5.83 7.26
N PHE A 286 -4.12 6.84 7.31
CA PHE A 286 -4.43 8.15 7.86
C PHE A 286 -5.59 8.86 7.16
N PHE A 287 -5.75 8.70 5.85
CA PHE A 287 -6.85 9.29 5.08
C PHE A 287 -8.17 8.55 5.31
N THR A 288 -8.12 7.23 5.41
CA THR A 288 -9.32 6.38 5.42
C THR A 288 -9.89 6.12 6.81
N ASP A 289 -9.07 6.18 7.87
CA ASP A 289 -9.48 5.97 9.25
C ASP A 289 -9.38 7.28 10.05
N SER A 290 -10.54 7.91 10.29
CA SER A 290 -10.61 9.16 11.05
C SER A 290 -10.24 9.01 12.51
N VAL A 291 -10.51 7.85 13.12
CA VAL A 291 -10.19 7.61 14.54
C VAL A 291 -8.69 7.46 14.69
N TYR A 292 -8.05 6.69 13.82
CA TYR A 292 -6.59 6.58 13.77
C TYR A 292 -5.92 7.95 13.60
N ARG A 293 -6.45 8.76 12.68
CA ARG A 293 -5.96 10.12 12.44
C ARG A 293 -6.07 11.03 13.66
N ASP A 294 -7.17 10.95 14.40
CA ASP A 294 -7.37 11.74 15.62
C ASP A 294 -6.43 11.27 16.75
N GLU A 295 -6.23 9.96 16.92
CA GLU A 295 -5.23 9.42 17.87
C GLU A 295 -3.80 9.83 17.51
N MET A 296 -3.47 9.93 16.21
CA MET A 296 -2.17 10.46 15.77
C MET A 296 -1.99 11.95 16.08
N ARG A 297 -3.07 12.74 15.97
CA ARG A 297 -3.04 14.16 16.37
C ARG A 297 -2.81 14.30 17.87
N GLU A 298 -3.46 13.48 18.68
CA GLU A 298 -3.25 13.44 20.14
C GLU A 298 -1.81 13.03 20.47
N ALA A 299 -1.29 11.98 19.81
CA ALA A 299 0.09 11.56 20.00
C ALA A 299 1.10 12.65 19.64
N PHE A 300 0.87 13.39 18.55
CA PHE A 300 1.71 14.52 18.17
C PHE A 300 1.60 15.71 19.15
N ALA A 301 0.39 16.00 19.65
CA ALA A 301 0.16 17.07 20.61
C ALA A 301 0.82 16.84 21.98
N GLU A 302 1.14 15.58 22.31
CA GLU A 302 1.88 15.22 23.51
C GLU A 302 3.40 15.36 23.39
N LEU A 303 3.93 15.58 22.18
CA LEU A 303 5.36 15.87 21.99
C LEU A 303 5.75 17.14 22.74
N LYS A 304 6.98 17.15 23.27
CA LYS A 304 7.55 18.35 23.88
C LYS A 304 7.77 19.43 22.81
N PRO A 305 7.77 20.73 23.19
CA PRO A 305 7.97 21.82 22.24
C PRO A 305 9.23 21.65 21.37
N GLU A 306 10.32 21.15 21.94
CA GLU A 306 11.58 20.91 21.21
C GLU A 306 11.48 19.77 20.20
N GLU A 307 10.69 18.73 20.50
CA GLU A 307 10.43 17.62 19.58
C GLU A 307 9.57 18.10 18.41
N VAL A 308 8.54 18.90 18.68
CA VAL A 308 7.73 19.56 17.64
C VAL A 308 8.61 20.45 16.75
N GLU A 309 9.52 21.22 17.34
CA GLU A 309 10.42 22.09 16.60
C GLU A 309 11.38 21.29 15.72
N PHE A 310 11.91 20.16 16.21
CA PHE A 310 12.69 19.25 15.39
C PHE A 310 11.92 18.77 14.15
N TRP A 311 10.66 18.35 14.33
CA TRP A 311 9.82 17.91 13.21
C TRP A 311 9.59 19.03 12.20
N LYS A 312 9.39 20.27 12.64
CA LYS A 312 9.29 21.43 11.72
C LYS A 312 10.58 21.63 10.94
N HIS A 313 11.75 21.60 11.58
CA HIS A 313 13.03 21.71 10.88
C HIS A 313 13.22 20.59 9.84
N LEU A 314 12.88 19.35 10.21
CA LEU A 314 12.96 18.22 9.30
C LEU A 314 12.03 18.39 8.09
N LEU A 315 10.76 18.73 8.31
CA LEU A 315 9.79 18.85 7.22
C LEU A 315 10.05 20.09 6.33
N ASP A 316 10.51 21.20 6.91
CA ASP A 316 10.96 22.35 6.14
C ASP A 316 12.20 22.02 5.29
N TYR A 317 13.14 21.22 5.81
CA TYR A 317 14.25 20.67 5.02
C TYR A 317 13.75 19.87 3.81
N ARG A 318 12.63 19.17 3.94
CA ARG A 318 11.95 18.44 2.87
C ARG A 318 11.03 19.32 2.00
N ARG A 319 10.93 20.62 2.33
CA ARG A 319 10.14 21.67 1.64
C ARG A 319 8.63 21.51 1.77
N TYR A 320 8.17 20.96 2.88
CA TYR A 320 6.75 20.93 3.24
C TYR A 320 6.31 22.25 3.91
N ASP A 321 5.00 22.50 3.92
CA ASP A 321 4.39 23.61 4.65
C ASP A 321 4.26 23.27 6.14
N VAL A 322 5.17 23.79 6.95
CA VAL A 322 5.25 23.52 8.39
C VAL A 322 4.22 24.29 9.23
N ASP A 323 3.45 25.19 8.64
CA ASP A 323 2.33 25.85 9.32
C ASP A 323 1.02 25.03 9.19
N ASN A 324 1.01 24.04 8.29
CA ASN A 324 -0.09 23.13 8.11
C ASN A 324 -0.03 21.98 9.14
N SER A 325 -0.79 22.09 10.23
CA SER A 325 -0.82 21.09 11.29
C SER A 325 -1.31 19.71 10.82
N TYR A 326 -2.16 19.65 9.80
CA TYR A 326 -2.61 18.38 9.23
C TYR A 326 -1.43 17.65 8.57
N LEU A 327 -0.64 18.37 7.76
CA LEU A 327 0.54 17.85 7.09
C LEU A 327 1.61 17.42 8.10
N LEU A 328 1.89 18.25 9.10
CA LEU A 328 2.86 17.93 10.16
C LEU A 328 2.56 16.58 10.84
N VAL A 329 1.31 16.35 11.24
CA VAL A 329 0.91 15.11 11.92
C VAL A 329 0.96 13.92 10.95
N ASN A 330 0.52 14.11 9.71
CA ASN A 330 0.53 13.06 8.69
C ASN A 330 1.97 12.58 8.40
N GLU A 331 2.89 13.52 8.20
CA GLU A 331 4.30 13.24 7.91
C GLU A 331 5.06 12.70 9.13
N PHE A 332 4.80 13.26 10.32
CA PHE A 332 5.31 12.71 11.59
C PHE A 332 5.03 11.22 11.68
N MET A 333 3.76 10.84 11.50
CA MET A 333 3.32 9.46 11.56
C MET A 333 4.02 8.59 10.50
N ALA A 334 4.04 9.03 9.24
CA ALA A 334 4.61 8.24 8.16
C ALA A 334 6.13 8.05 8.29
N TYR A 335 6.90 9.11 8.55
CA TYR A 335 8.35 9.01 8.77
C TYR A 335 8.71 8.17 9.99
N SER A 336 7.89 8.23 11.05
CA SER A 336 8.10 7.44 12.25
C SER A 336 7.78 5.96 12.05
N LEU A 337 6.75 5.61 11.27
CA LEU A 337 6.26 4.23 11.15
C LEU A 337 6.72 3.47 9.90
N GLN A 338 7.40 4.11 8.95
CA GLN A 338 7.80 3.48 7.67
C GLN A 338 8.89 2.40 7.80
N GLN A 339 9.46 2.19 8.99
CA GLN A 339 10.54 1.23 9.27
C GLN A 339 10.40 0.65 10.69
N PRO A 340 11.03 -0.50 10.99
CA PRO A 340 10.97 -1.08 12.34
C PRO A 340 11.49 -0.13 13.43
N VAL A 341 11.00 -0.31 14.66
CA VAL A 341 11.37 0.54 15.81
C VAL A 341 12.87 0.48 16.06
N GLU A 342 13.50 -0.68 15.85
CA GLU A 342 14.93 -0.92 16.07
C GLU A 342 15.81 -0.14 15.07
N GLU A 343 15.26 0.26 13.94
CA GLU A 343 15.96 1.00 12.88
C GLU A 343 15.80 2.53 12.99
N ILE A 344 14.95 3.01 13.91
CA ILE A 344 14.53 4.41 13.94
C ILE A 344 15.68 5.37 14.20
N ASP A 345 16.56 5.04 15.13
CA ASP A 345 17.68 5.89 15.52
C ASP A 345 18.75 5.94 14.43
N GLU A 346 19.04 4.82 13.77
CA GLU A 346 19.96 4.82 12.63
C GLU A 346 19.40 5.67 11.48
N TYR A 347 18.08 5.64 11.25
CA TYR A 347 17.44 6.50 10.26
C TYR A 347 17.59 7.99 10.58
N PHE A 348 17.15 8.41 11.76
CA PHE A 348 17.10 9.83 12.09
C PHE A 348 18.49 10.37 12.41
N LYS A 349 19.21 9.69 13.30
CA LYS A 349 20.52 10.16 13.80
C LYS A 349 21.66 9.76 12.87
N GLY A 350 21.67 8.50 12.44
CA GLY A 350 22.72 7.96 11.58
C GLY A 350 22.70 8.53 10.17
N PHE A 351 21.51 8.81 9.63
CA PHE A 351 21.33 9.26 8.25
C PHE A 351 20.74 10.68 8.12
N LEU A 352 19.56 10.97 8.67
CA LEU A 352 18.89 12.25 8.43
C LEU A 352 19.63 13.45 9.03
N TYR A 353 20.13 13.36 10.26
CA TYR A 353 20.91 14.43 10.88
C TYR A 353 22.08 14.84 10.00
N LYS A 354 22.85 13.87 9.51
CA LYS A 354 24.00 14.12 8.62
C LYS A 354 23.55 14.85 7.35
N ARG A 355 22.41 14.47 6.77
CA ARG A 355 21.88 15.11 5.54
C ARG A 355 21.32 16.50 5.80
N MET A 356 20.65 16.71 6.93
CA MET A 356 20.15 18.02 7.35
C MET A 356 21.32 18.98 7.58
N ILE A 357 22.31 18.58 8.39
CA ILE A 357 23.50 19.40 8.67
C ILE A 357 24.29 19.69 7.38
N ALA A 358 24.47 18.69 6.51
CA ALA A 358 25.18 18.91 5.24
C ALA A 358 24.46 19.92 4.33
N ALA A 359 23.12 19.93 4.33
CA ALA A 359 22.33 20.85 3.52
C ALA A 359 22.13 22.23 4.19
N ARG A 360 22.12 22.26 5.52
CA ARG A 360 21.88 23.44 6.37
C ARG A 360 22.87 23.48 7.53
N PRO A 361 24.15 23.81 7.29
CA PRO A 361 25.18 23.77 8.34
C PRO A 361 24.89 24.66 9.55
N TYR A 362 24.08 25.71 9.38
CA TYR A 362 23.67 26.59 10.47
C TYR A 362 22.69 25.93 11.47
N GLU A 363 22.11 24.77 11.15
CA GLU A 363 21.27 23.99 12.06
C GLU A 363 22.07 22.97 12.89
N SER A 364 23.40 22.87 12.72
CA SER A 364 24.24 21.87 13.42
C SER A 364 24.09 21.94 14.93
N ASP A 365 24.21 23.15 15.51
CA ASP A 365 24.06 23.36 16.95
C ASP A 365 22.67 22.94 17.44
N PHE A 366 21.62 23.19 16.66
CA PHE A 366 20.26 22.77 17.01
C PHE A 366 20.16 21.24 17.04
N VAL A 367 20.58 20.56 15.96
CA VAL A 367 20.50 19.09 15.83
C VAL A 367 21.34 18.40 16.91
N GLU A 368 22.56 18.87 17.15
CA GLU A 368 23.45 18.29 18.17
C GLU A 368 22.94 18.52 19.60
N ASN A 369 22.33 19.67 19.88
CA ASN A 369 21.71 19.92 21.18
C ASN A 369 20.42 19.11 21.36
N PHE A 370 19.63 18.95 20.30
CA PHE A 370 18.44 18.12 20.33
C PHE A 370 18.79 16.66 20.64
N ASP A 371 19.75 16.08 19.92
CA ASP A 371 20.20 14.69 20.15
C ASP A 371 20.69 14.47 21.60
N ARG A 372 21.44 15.42 22.13
CA ARG A 372 21.99 15.35 23.50
C ARG A 372 20.91 15.44 24.57
N ASN A 373 19.90 16.28 24.38
CA ASN A 373 18.89 16.57 25.39
C ASN A 373 17.65 15.66 25.26
N PHE A 374 17.42 15.09 24.09
CA PHE A 374 16.27 14.24 23.76
C PHE A 374 16.71 12.92 23.07
N PRO A 375 17.65 12.16 23.66
CA PRO A 375 18.23 11.00 22.99
C PRO A 375 17.19 9.91 22.68
N ASP A 376 16.12 9.79 23.46
CA ASP A 376 15.10 8.74 23.27
C ASP A 376 13.84 9.23 22.56
N SER A 377 13.83 10.46 22.02
CA SER A 377 12.63 11.11 21.46
C SER A 377 11.98 10.25 20.37
N PHE A 378 12.74 9.82 19.36
CA PHE A 378 12.20 9.05 18.25
C PHE A 378 11.67 7.70 18.71
N THR A 379 12.51 6.89 19.37
CA THR A 379 12.11 5.56 19.84
C THR A 379 10.89 5.61 20.77
N SER A 380 10.81 6.60 21.66
CA SER A 380 9.65 6.78 22.55
C SER A 380 8.38 7.13 21.78
N ALA A 381 8.47 8.07 20.83
CA ALA A 381 7.36 8.46 19.97
C ALA A 381 6.87 7.28 19.13
N VAL A 382 7.78 6.57 18.44
CA VAL A 382 7.43 5.44 17.57
C VAL A 382 6.83 4.29 18.36
N THR A 383 7.40 3.93 19.52
CA THR A 383 6.84 2.89 20.39
C THR A 383 5.40 3.19 20.81
N LYS A 384 5.06 4.48 20.98
CA LYS A 384 3.70 4.90 21.30
C LYS A 384 2.78 4.77 20.08
N ILE A 385 3.16 5.36 18.95
CA ILE A 385 2.29 5.39 17.77
C ILE A 385 2.20 4.03 17.05
N GLU A 386 3.17 3.13 17.25
CA GLU A 386 3.08 1.74 16.78
C GLU A 386 1.94 1.00 17.49
N LYS A 387 1.71 1.24 18.78
CA LYS A 387 0.58 0.64 19.50
C LYS A 387 -0.77 1.10 18.93
N ILE A 388 -0.84 2.35 18.50
CA ILE A 388 -1.99 2.92 17.79
C ILE A 388 -2.13 2.21 16.43
N LEU A 389 -1.06 2.14 15.62
CA LEU A 389 -1.07 1.40 14.36
C LEU A 389 -1.57 -0.04 14.53
N TYR A 390 -1.04 -0.75 15.52
CA TYR A 390 -1.42 -2.13 15.83
C TYR A 390 -2.86 -2.25 16.33
N SER A 391 -3.41 -1.23 17.01
CA SER A 391 -4.82 -1.22 17.45
C SER A 391 -5.77 -1.22 16.25
N HIS A 392 -5.45 -0.45 15.21
CA HIS A 392 -6.26 -0.27 14.01
C HIS A 392 -6.05 -1.35 12.95
N THR A 393 -4.81 -1.75 12.73
CA THR A 393 -4.43 -2.59 11.58
C THR A 393 -3.98 -3.99 11.95
N GLY A 394 -3.58 -4.22 13.19
CA GLY A 394 -2.85 -5.44 13.58
C GLY A 394 -1.43 -5.52 13.02
N ARG A 395 -0.91 -4.43 12.44
CA ARG A 395 0.44 -4.30 11.89
C ARG A 395 1.34 -3.49 12.82
N ILE A 396 2.64 -3.66 12.64
CA ILE A 396 3.67 -2.95 13.38
C ILE A 396 4.52 -2.09 12.43
N SER A 397 5.34 -1.22 13.00
CA SER A 397 6.19 -0.28 12.26
C SER A 397 7.06 -1.02 11.24
N GLY A 398 7.12 -0.51 10.01
CA GLY A 398 7.90 -1.11 8.92
C GLY A 398 7.36 -2.43 8.34
N HIS A 399 6.29 -3.01 8.89
CA HIS A 399 5.78 -4.33 8.49
C HIS A 399 4.28 -4.29 8.16
N LEU A 400 3.95 -3.58 7.08
CA LEU A 400 2.57 -3.50 6.57
C LEU A 400 2.20 -4.60 5.59
N ALA A 401 3.18 -5.32 5.03
CA ALA A 401 2.92 -6.44 4.13
C ALA A 401 2.58 -7.73 4.90
N ASN A 402 1.67 -8.50 4.32
CA ASN A 402 1.15 -9.75 4.88
C ASN A 402 1.77 -10.98 4.24
N LEU A 403 2.37 -10.83 3.06
CA LEU A 403 2.83 -11.93 2.23
C LEU A 403 4.25 -11.65 1.70
N TYR A 404 5.17 -12.57 1.96
CA TYR A 404 6.58 -12.42 1.55
C TYR A 404 7.07 -13.69 0.88
N PRO A 405 7.85 -13.61 -0.22
CA PRO A 405 8.59 -14.77 -0.67
C PRO A 405 9.58 -15.23 0.41
N ALA A 406 9.62 -16.52 0.71
CA ALA A 406 10.50 -17.05 1.77
C ALA A 406 12.00 -16.92 1.44
N GLU A 407 12.32 -16.73 0.15
CA GLU A 407 13.66 -16.47 -0.37
C GLU A 407 14.14 -15.03 -0.10
N VAL A 408 13.24 -14.13 0.32
CA VAL A 408 13.62 -12.78 0.75
C VAL A 408 14.39 -12.93 2.06
N GLU A 409 15.71 -12.75 1.98
CA GLU A 409 16.61 -12.76 3.13
C GLU A 409 16.16 -11.72 4.16
N SER A 410 16.45 -11.94 5.45
CA SER A 410 16.27 -10.92 6.48
C SER A 410 17.03 -9.63 6.15
N SER A 411 18.11 -9.74 5.36
CA SER A 411 18.89 -8.63 4.79
C SER A 411 18.11 -7.74 3.81
N PHE A 412 16.95 -8.16 3.31
CA PHE A 412 16.09 -7.27 2.53
C PHE A 412 15.46 -6.18 3.40
N PHE A 413 15.22 -6.48 4.68
CA PHE A 413 14.76 -5.53 5.70
C PHE A 413 15.94 -4.87 6.42
N ASP A 414 16.98 -5.65 6.77
CA ASP A 414 18.22 -5.06 7.28
C ASP A 414 19.00 -4.42 6.13
N LEU A 415 18.86 -3.11 5.86
CA LEU A 415 19.92 -2.30 5.23
C LEU A 415 19.53 -0.83 5.16
N PHE A 416 19.92 -0.08 6.19
CA PHE A 416 20.75 1.07 5.88
C PHE A 416 21.96 0.56 5.12
N PRO A 417 22.26 1.03 3.90
CA PRO A 417 23.62 0.87 3.43
C PRO A 417 24.49 1.53 4.51
N ARG A 418 25.42 0.77 5.10
CA ARG A 418 26.53 1.36 5.86
C ARG A 418 27.32 2.18 4.84
N ILE A 419 26.95 3.44 4.65
CA ILE A 419 27.67 4.41 3.82
C ILE A 419 28.57 5.22 4.73
#